data_AF-A0A1C6SNV0-F1
#
_entry.id   AF-A0A1C6SNV0-F1
#
_cell.length_a   1.000
_cell.length_b   1.000
_cell.length_c   1.000
_cell.angle_alpha   90.00
_cell.angle_beta   90.00
_cell.angle_gamma   90.00
#
_symmetry.space_group_name_H-M   'P 1'
#
loop_
_entity.id
_entity.type
_entity.pdbx_description
1 polymer ?
#
loop_
_entity_poly.entity_id
_entity_poly.type
_entity_poly.pdbx_seq_one_letter_code
_entity_poly.pdbx_strand_id
1 'polypeptide(L)'
;MGDDIEERLAAAAAALREHELTTRRVAELQRRVGAAEDELRALRARLDAEQADVHRLAGLTLGRLVASLRGARDDELARERAEAEAVRYRVTEAEQRLAALRAERAKARARQTRLVEARRVYEMLLNERERELAGTDDPRRTRLLELADERGRLAGEQREVTEALRAADPAADRTGRRARRGAARTIAGAR
;
A
#
# COMPACT_ATOMS: atom_id res chain seq x y z
N MET A 1 33.76 -29.82 0.07
CA MET A 1 33.13 -29.06 1.17
C MET A 1 32.88 -27.59 0.79
N GLY A 2 33.76 -26.93 0.02
CA GLY A 2 33.53 -25.55 -0.47
C GLY A 2 32.38 -25.35 -1.47
N ASP A 3 32.01 -26.37 -2.26
CA ASP A 3 30.87 -26.26 -3.20
C ASP A 3 29.51 -26.11 -2.49
N ASP A 4 29.33 -26.72 -1.32
CA ASP A 4 28.05 -26.67 -0.58
C ASP A 4 27.75 -25.27 -0.05
N ILE A 5 28.77 -24.57 0.48
CA ILE A 5 28.58 -23.21 1.00
C ILE A 5 28.37 -22.19 -0.12
N GLU A 6 29.02 -22.36 -1.27
CA GLU A 6 28.82 -21.50 -2.44
C GLU A 6 27.42 -21.68 -3.05
N GLU A 7 26.92 -22.91 -3.14
CA GLU A 7 25.55 -23.20 -3.58
C GLU A 7 24.51 -22.62 -2.61
N ARG A 8 24.70 -22.81 -1.30
CA ARG A 8 23.84 -22.23 -0.25
C ARG A 8 23.86 -20.70 -0.28
N LEU A 9 25.01 -20.06 -0.53
CA LEU A 9 25.13 -18.61 -0.69
C LEU A 9 24.39 -18.11 -1.93
N ALA A 10 24.51 -18.81 -3.06
CA ALA A 10 23.80 -18.46 -4.28
C ALA A 10 22.27 -18.54 -4.09
N ALA A 11 21.79 -19.60 -3.42
CA ALA A 11 20.38 -19.77 -3.07
C ALA A 11 19.89 -18.67 -2.12
N ALA A 12 20.65 -18.34 -1.07
CA ALA A 12 20.31 -17.28 -0.13
C ALA A 12 20.30 -15.90 -0.80
N ALA A 13 21.24 -15.62 -1.71
CA ALA A 13 21.26 -14.39 -2.49
C ALA A 13 20.05 -14.28 -3.44
N ALA A 14 19.62 -15.39 -4.04
CA ALA A 14 18.40 -15.43 -4.85
C ALA A 14 17.15 -15.13 -4.00
N ALA A 15 17.04 -15.77 -2.84
CA ALA A 15 15.94 -15.53 -1.89
C ALA A 15 15.91 -14.06 -1.39
N LEU A 16 17.08 -13.45 -1.14
CA LEU A 16 17.19 -12.04 -0.74
C LEU A 16 16.71 -11.11 -1.86
N ARG A 17 17.18 -11.31 -3.10
CA ARG A 17 16.71 -10.53 -4.26
C ARG A 17 15.20 -10.67 -4.43
N GLU A 18 14.68 -11.87 -4.26
CA GLU A 18 13.24 -12.09 -4.35
C GLU A 18 12.46 -11.37 -3.23
N HIS A 19 12.97 -11.38 -2.00
CA HIS A 19 12.39 -10.62 -0.88
C HIS A 19 12.31 -9.12 -1.20
N GLU A 20 13.38 -8.55 -1.76
CA GLU A 20 13.43 -7.14 -2.14
C GLU A 20 12.43 -6.80 -3.24
N LEU A 21 12.37 -7.61 -4.30
CA LEU A 21 11.41 -7.44 -5.39
C LEU A 21 9.96 -7.56 -4.88
N THR A 22 9.68 -8.56 -4.06
CA THR A 22 8.35 -8.78 -3.49
C THR A 22 7.96 -7.64 -2.55
N THR A 23 8.90 -7.10 -1.79
CA THR A 23 8.69 -5.92 -0.93
C THR A 23 8.27 -4.70 -1.76
N ARG A 24 8.97 -4.43 -2.87
CA ARG A 24 8.60 -3.35 -3.80
C ARG A 24 7.21 -3.57 -4.40
N ARG A 25 6.90 -4.81 -4.80
CA ARG A 25 5.58 -5.17 -5.35
C ARG A 25 4.45 -5.00 -4.33
N VAL A 26 4.66 -5.39 -3.07
CA VAL A 26 3.69 -5.19 -1.98
C VAL A 26 3.40 -3.69 -1.79
N ALA A 27 4.45 -2.85 -1.77
CA ALA A 27 4.30 -1.41 -1.64
C ALA A 27 3.52 -0.78 -2.83
N GLU A 28 3.79 -1.22 -4.05
CA GLU A 28 3.04 -0.80 -5.24
C GLU A 28 1.55 -1.20 -5.16
N LEU A 29 1.28 -2.47 -4.84
CA LEU A 29 -0.09 -2.98 -4.70
C LEU A 29 -0.84 -2.29 -3.56
N GLN A 30 -0.16 -1.94 -2.47
CA GLN A 30 -0.77 -1.14 -1.40
C GLN A 30 -1.24 0.23 -1.90
N ARG A 31 -0.42 0.94 -2.68
CA ARG A 31 -0.82 2.23 -3.27
C ARG A 31 -2.01 2.08 -4.22
N ARG A 32 -1.97 1.05 -5.08
CA ARG A 32 -3.06 0.77 -6.03
C ARG A 32 -4.37 0.40 -5.34
N VAL A 33 -4.31 -0.38 -4.26
CA VAL A 33 -5.49 -0.68 -3.43
C VAL A 33 -6.05 0.61 -2.81
N GLY A 34 -5.20 1.47 -2.25
CA GLY A 34 -5.65 2.75 -1.69
C GLY A 34 -6.34 3.63 -2.73
N ALA A 35 -5.75 3.79 -3.92
CA ALA A 35 -6.36 4.55 -5.01
C ALA A 35 -7.72 3.98 -5.45
N ALA A 36 -7.83 2.65 -5.57
CA ALA A 36 -9.09 1.99 -5.92
C ALA A 36 -10.16 2.11 -4.81
N GLU A 37 -9.75 2.11 -3.54
CA GLU A 37 -10.65 2.39 -2.42
C GLU A 37 -11.17 3.82 -2.46
N ASP A 38 -10.34 4.79 -2.84
CA ASP A 38 -10.72 6.20 -2.97
C ASP A 38 -11.70 6.40 -4.14
N GLU A 39 -11.40 5.79 -5.30
CA GLU A 39 -12.28 5.78 -6.47
C GLU A 39 -13.65 5.17 -6.13
N LEU A 40 -13.67 4.02 -5.47
CA LEU A 40 -14.91 3.36 -5.08
C LEU A 40 -15.75 4.21 -4.11
N ARG A 41 -15.10 4.93 -3.18
CA ARG A 41 -15.82 5.87 -2.29
C ARG A 41 -16.45 7.01 -3.08
N ALA A 42 -15.73 7.58 -4.06
CA ALA A 42 -16.26 8.64 -4.91
C ALA A 42 -17.45 8.14 -5.77
N LEU A 43 -17.34 6.94 -6.36
CA LEU A 43 -18.41 6.34 -7.15
C LEU A 43 -19.66 6.03 -6.32
N ARG A 44 -19.50 5.55 -5.09
CA ARG A 44 -20.62 5.30 -4.17
C ARG A 44 -21.32 6.61 -3.78
N ALA A 45 -20.56 7.65 -3.43
CA ALA A 45 -21.14 8.96 -3.14
C ALA A 45 -21.90 9.53 -4.34
N ARG A 46 -21.39 9.32 -5.56
CA ARG A 46 -22.12 9.70 -6.78
C ARG A 46 -23.39 8.88 -6.94
N LEU A 47 -23.33 7.55 -6.77
CA LEU A 47 -24.50 6.68 -6.88
C LEU A 47 -25.62 7.10 -5.91
N ASP A 48 -25.27 7.46 -4.68
CA ASP A 48 -26.23 7.93 -3.69
C ASP A 48 -26.92 9.24 -4.14
N ALA A 49 -26.17 10.14 -4.80
CA ALA A 49 -26.73 11.37 -5.38
C ALA A 49 -27.71 11.05 -6.53
N GLU A 50 -27.33 10.24 -7.51
CA GLU A 50 -28.20 9.87 -8.62
C GLU A 50 -29.48 9.16 -8.11
N GLN A 51 -29.35 8.31 -7.08
CA GLN A 51 -30.51 7.65 -6.47
C GLN A 51 -31.44 8.66 -5.76
N ALA A 52 -30.90 9.67 -5.09
CA ALA A 52 -31.69 10.72 -4.48
C ALA A 52 -32.47 11.54 -5.52
N ASP A 53 -31.89 11.79 -6.70
CA ASP A 53 -32.55 12.43 -7.83
C ASP A 53 -33.72 11.58 -8.37
N VAL A 54 -33.48 10.29 -8.62
CA VAL A 54 -34.52 9.34 -9.00
C VAL A 54 -35.65 9.30 -7.96
N HIS A 55 -35.33 9.26 -6.67
CA HIS A 55 -36.33 9.23 -5.60
C HIS A 55 -37.15 10.53 -5.53
N ARG A 56 -36.51 11.70 -5.68
CA ARG A 56 -37.22 12.98 -5.73
C ARG A 56 -38.22 13.02 -6.89
N LEU A 57 -37.79 12.63 -8.09
CA LEU A 57 -38.64 12.67 -9.28
C LEU A 57 -39.78 11.64 -9.22
N ALA A 58 -39.50 10.42 -8.75
CA ALA A 58 -40.50 9.36 -8.59
C ALA A 58 -41.54 9.67 -7.48
N GLY A 59 -41.09 10.24 -6.35
CA GLY A 59 -41.98 10.62 -5.24
C GLY A 59 -42.95 11.75 -5.62
N LEU A 60 -42.48 12.72 -6.41
CA LEU A 60 -43.31 13.81 -6.94
C LEU A 60 -44.32 13.33 -7.99
N THR A 61 -44.00 12.30 -8.79
CA THR A 61 -44.93 11.73 -9.79
C THR A 61 -46.06 10.93 -9.13
N LEU A 62 -45.78 10.20 -8.05
CA LEU A 62 -46.81 9.48 -7.27
C LEU A 62 -47.73 10.44 -6.50
N GLY A 63 -47.20 11.55 -5.97
CA GLY A 63 -47.99 12.52 -5.18
C GLY A 63 -48.81 13.52 -6.00
N ARG A 64 -48.56 13.68 -7.31
CA ARG A 64 -49.25 14.65 -8.18
C ARG A 64 -49.80 13.96 -9.44
N LEU A 65 -51.02 13.45 -9.36
CA LEU A 65 -51.83 13.00 -10.51
C LEU A 65 -52.11 14.18 -11.47
N VAL A 66 -51.16 14.55 -12.34
CA VAL A 66 -51.33 15.60 -13.36
C VAL A 66 -51.15 14.99 -14.75
N ALA A 67 -52.26 14.74 -15.44
CA ALA A 67 -52.28 14.10 -16.76
C ALA A 67 -51.60 14.92 -17.88
N SER A 68 -51.42 16.23 -17.69
CA SER A 68 -50.91 17.15 -18.72
C SER A 68 -49.38 17.33 -18.74
N LEU A 69 -48.65 16.84 -17.73
CA LEU A 69 -47.17 16.94 -17.65
C LEU A 69 -46.45 15.58 -17.74
N ARG A 70 -47.21 14.52 -18.03
CA ARG A 70 -46.78 13.12 -17.88
C ARG A 70 -45.61 12.76 -18.80
N GLY A 71 -45.67 13.13 -20.09
CA GLY A 71 -44.64 12.78 -21.07
C GLY A 71 -43.24 13.32 -20.75
N ALA A 72 -43.10 14.64 -20.57
CA ALA A 72 -41.80 15.26 -20.32
C ALA A 72 -41.15 14.83 -18.99
N ARG A 73 -41.97 14.51 -17.96
CA ARG A 73 -41.47 14.00 -16.68
C ARG A 73 -41.14 12.52 -16.68
N ASP A 74 -41.89 11.71 -17.42
CA ASP A 74 -41.58 10.29 -17.59
C ASP A 74 -40.23 10.14 -18.33
N ASP A 75 -39.96 11.01 -19.31
CA ASP A 75 -38.67 11.07 -20.01
C ASP A 75 -37.52 11.49 -19.08
N GLU A 76 -37.73 12.49 -18.22
CA GLU A 76 -36.76 12.93 -17.22
C GLU A 76 -36.45 11.81 -16.20
N LEU A 77 -37.49 11.15 -15.68
CA LEU A 77 -37.32 10.02 -14.77
C LEU A 77 -36.61 8.83 -15.43
N ALA A 78 -36.88 8.56 -16.70
CA ALA A 78 -36.20 7.51 -17.46
C ALA A 78 -34.70 7.82 -17.62
N ARG A 79 -34.36 9.09 -17.90
CA ARG A 79 -32.96 9.55 -17.99
C ARG A 79 -32.22 9.35 -16.67
N GLU A 80 -32.78 9.83 -15.58
CA GLU A 80 -32.16 9.76 -14.24
C GLU A 80 -31.96 8.31 -13.79
N ARG A 81 -32.91 7.42 -14.10
CA ARG A 81 -32.74 5.97 -13.89
C ARG A 81 -31.59 5.39 -14.70
N ALA A 82 -31.45 5.79 -15.95
CA ALA A 82 -30.35 5.33 -16.79
C ALA A 82 -28.99 5.82 -16.27
N GLU A 83 -28.92 7.06 -15.77
CA GLU A 83 -27.72 7.62 -15.15
C GLU A 83 -27.35 6.89 -13.86
N ALA A 84 -28.31 6.66 -12.96
CA ALA A 84 -28.11 5.88 -11.74
C ALA A 84 -27.64 4.46 -12.03
N GLU A 85 -28.21 3.80 -13.04
CA GLU A 85 -27.81 2.46 -13.46
C GLU A 85 -26.38 2.45 -14.04
N ALA A 86 -26.03 3.44 -14.86
CA ALA A 86 -24.66 3.59 -15.38
C ALA A 86 -23.63 3.75 -14.26
N VAL A 87 -23.93 4.53 -13.22
CA VAL A 87 -23.04 4.67 -12.05
C VAL A 87 -22.99 3.37 -11.24
N ARG A 88 -24.11 2.64 -11.10
CA ARG A 88 -24.16 1.34 -10.41
C ARG A 88 -23.28 0.29 -11.09
N TYR A 89 -23.26 0.24 -12.43
CA TYR A 89 -22.34 -0.61 -13.17
C TYR A 89 -20.88 -0.26 -12.87
N ARG A 90 -20.53 1.03 -12.85
CA ARG A 90 -19.16 1.47 -12.51
C ARG A 90 -18.76 1.12 -11.09
N VAL A 91 -19.67 1.23 -10.12
CA VAL A 91 -19.43 0.79 -8.73
C VAL A 91 -19.12 -0.70 -8.70
N THR A 92 -19.93 -1.53 -9.36
CA THR A 92 -19.71 -2.98 -9.44
C THR A 92 -18.36 -3.32 -10.05
N GLU A 93 -17.99 -2.66 -11.15
CA GLU A 93 -16.71 -2.86 -11.81
C GLU A 93 -15.54 -2.46 -10.89
N ALA A 94 -15.63 -1.31 -10.21
CA ALA A 94 -14.62 -0.84 -9.26
C ALA A 94 -14.48 -1.80 -8.07
N GLU A 95 -15.57 -2.39 -7.57
CA GLU A 95 -15.54 -3.40 -6.51
C GLU A 95 -14.80 -4.66 -6.95
N GLN A 96 -15.06 -5.14 -8.16
CA GLN A 96 -14.36 -6.31 -8.72
C GLN A 96 -12.86 -6.02 -8.89
N ARG A 97 -12.50 -4.85 -9.44
CA ARG A 97 -11.09 -4.42 -9.55
C ARG A 97 -10.41 -4.35 -8.19
N LEU A 98 -11.07 -3.77 -7.19
CA LEU A 98 -10.54 -3.67 -5.83
C LEU A 98 -10.36 -5.05 -5.19
N ALA A 99 -11.31 -5.96 -5.37
CA ALA A 99 -11.21 -7.34 -4.89
C ALA A 99 -10.01 -8.07 -5.51
N ALA A 100 -9.81 -7.94 -6.82
CA ALA A 100 -8.66 -8.52 -7.53
C ALA A 100 -7.33 -7.96 -7.01
N LEU A 101 -7.21 -6.63 -6.85
CA LEU A 101 -6.02 -5.99 -6.30
C LEU A 101 -5.71 -6.43 -4.87
N ARG A 102 -6.74 -6.58 -4.02
CA ARG A 102 -6.59 -7.07 -2.65
C ARG A 102 -6.11 -8.53 -2.61
N ALA A 103 -6.65 -9.38 -3.48
CA ALA A 103 -6.22 -10.77 -3.61
C ALA A 103 -4.75 -10.87 -4.08
N GLU A 104 -4.36 -10.07 -5.07
CA GLU A 104 -2.98 -10.00 -5.54
C GLU A 104 -2.03 -9.53 -4.43
N ARG A 105 -2.41 -8.46 -3.71
CA ARG A 105 -1.64 -7.96 -2.56
C ARG A 105 -1.47 -9.02 -1.48
N ALA A 106 -2.51 -9.80 -1.19
CA ALA A 106 -2.47 -10.87 -0.20
C ALA A 106 -1.47 -11.97 -0.61
N LYS A 107 -1.48 -12.38 -1.89
CA LYS A 107 -0.51 -13.35 -2.43
C LYS A 107 0.93 -12.83 -2.34
N ALA A 108 1.16 -11.57 -2.75
CA ALA A 108 2.48 -10.94 -2.68
C ALA A 108 2.98 -10.84 -1.22
N ARG A 109 2.12 -10.43 -0.28
CA ARG A 109 2.47 -10.41 1.15
C ARG A 109 2.80 -11.80 1.70
N ALA A 110 2.02 -12.82 1.35
CA ALA A 110 2.30 -14.18 1.78
C ALA A 110 3.67 -14.67 1.27
N ARG A 111 4.05 -14.31 0.03
CA ARG A 111 5.38 -14.59 -0.51
C ARG A 111 6.47 -13.83 0.23
N GLN A 112 6.25 -12.55 0.52
CA GLN A 112 7.19 -11.71 1.28
C GLN A 112 7.44 -12.28 2.68
N THR A 113 6.39 -12.67 3.41
CA THR A 113 6.50 -13.25 4.75
C THR A 113 7.35 -14.53 4.76
N ARG A 114 7.23 -15.38 3.74
CA ARG A 114 8.07 -16.59 3.62
C ARG A 114 9.55 -16.29 3.42
N LEU A 115 9.89 -15.07 2.98
CA LEU A 115 11.25 -14.64 2.67
C LEU A 115 11.81 -13.64 3.69
N VAL A 116 11.11 -13.42 4.82
CA VAL A 116 11.51 -12.40 5.81
C VAL A 116 12.91 -12.65 6.39
N GLU A 117 13.29 -13.92 6.51
CA GLU A 117 14.59 -14.35 7.03
C GLU A 117 15.71 -14.33 5.99
N ALA A 118 15.41 -14.09 4.71
CA ALA A 118 16.36 -14.26 3.61
C ALA A 118 17.62 -13.40 3.79
N ARG A 119 17.46 -12.16 4.29
CA ARG A 119 18.61 -11.29 4.62
C ARG A 119 19.49 -11.89 5.70
N ARG A 120 18.90 -12.31 6.83
CA ARG A 120 19.65 -12.88 7.96
C ARG A 120 20.39 -14.16 7.55
N VAL A 121 19.74 -15.03 6.78
CA VAL A 121 20.36 -16.27 6.28
C VAL A 121 21.53 -15.96 5.34
N TYR A 122 21.35 -15.01 4.42
CA TYR A 122 22.43 -14.59 3.52
C TYR A 122 23.63 -14.03 4.30
N GLU A 123 23.40 -13.12 5.25
CA GLU A 123 24.46 -12.52 6.07
C GLU A 123 25.18 -13.58 6.93
N MET A 124 24.45 -14.55 7.48
CA MET A 124 25.03 -15.66 8.25
C MET A 124 25.98 -16.51 7.39
N LEU A 125 25.52 -16.94 6.20
CA LEU A 125 26.34 -17.75 5.28
C LEU A 125 27.54 -16.97 4.74
N LEU A 126 27.38 -15.67 4.52
CA LEU A 126 28.47 -14.81 4.06
C LEU A 126 29.56 -14.69 5.12
N ASN A 127 29.17 -14.49 6.39
CA ASN A 127 30.10 -14.48 7.51
C ASN A 127 30.79 -15.85 7.72
N GLU A 128 30.07 -16.96 7.51
CA GLU A 128 30.65 -18.31 7.54
C GLU A 128 31.74 -18.46 6.47
N ARG A 129 31.45 -18.04 5.23
CA ARG A 129 32.40 -18.09 4.12
C ARG A 129 33.63 -17.20 4.34
N GLU A 130 33.43 -16.00 4.89
CA GLU A 130 34.52 -15.10 5.25
C GLU A 130 35.44 -15.71 6.32
N ARG A 131 34.89 -16.41 7.33
CA ARG A 131 35.69 -17.11 8.33
C ARG A 131 36.49 -18.28 7.76
N GLU A 132 35.90 -19.05 6.85
CA GLU A 132 36.63 -20.12 6.15
C GLU A 132 37.84 -19.56 5.37
N LEU A 133 37.65 -18.45 4.66
CA LEU A 133 38.70 -17.81 3.87
C LEU A 133 39.76 -17.09 4.73
N ALA A 134 39.38 -16.62 5.91
CA ALA A 134 40.33 -16.04 6.87
C ALA A 134 41.28 -17.09 7.49
N GLY A 135 40.84 -18.35 7.57
CA GLY A 135 41.63 -19.48 8.08
C GLY A 135 42.59 -20.12 7.06
N THR A 136 42.61 -19.63 5.82
CA THR A 136 43.49 -20.12 4.75
C THR A 136 44.51 -19.05 4.34
N ASP A 137 45.63 -19.47 3.75
CA ASP A 137 46.59 -18.57 3.08
C ASP A 137 46.10 -18.17 1.67
N ASP A 138 44.80 -17.90 1.51
CA ASP A 138 44.25 -17.44 0.23
C ASP A 138 44.74 -16.01 -0.06
N PRO A 139 45.33 -15.73 -1.23
CA PRO A 139 45.74 -14.38 -1.64
C PRO A 139 44.62 -13.33 -1.57
N ARG A 140 43.36 -13.75 -1.61
CA ARG A 140 42.17 -12.89 -1.52
C ARG A 140 41.83 -12.47 -0.08
N ARG A 141 42.47 -13.06 0.93
CA ARG A 141 42.21 -12.79 2.35
C ARG A 141 42.35 -11.32 2.72
N THR A 142 43.41 -10.65 2.29
CA THR A 142 43.62 -9.21 2.59
C THR A 142 42.48 -8.37 2.03
N ARG A 143 42.09 -8.64 0.78
CA ARG A 143 40.99 -7.93 0.12
C ARG A 143 39.63 -8.20 0.78
N LEU A 144 39.42 -9.43 1.27
CA LEU A 144 38.22 -9.79 2.03
C LEU A 144 38.11 -9.04 3.36
N LEU A 145 39.22 -8.92 4.10
CA LEU A 145 39.25 -8.17 5.36
C LEU A 145 38.92 -6.69 5.13
N GLU A 146 39.50 -6.07 4.10
CA GLU A 146 39.19 -4.67 3.72
C GLU A 146 37.69 -4.48 3.40
N LEU A 147 37.10 -5.40 2.62
CA LEU A 147 35.68 -5.34 2.26
C LEU A 147 34.77 -5.59 3.47
N ALA A 148 35.17 -6.47 4.40
CA ALA A 148 34.43 -6.73 5.63
C ALA A 148 34.43 -5.51 6.56
N ASP A 149 35.57 -4.84 6.71
CA ASP A 149 35.71 -3.59 7.47
C ASP A 149 34.86 -2.47 6.86
N GLU A 150 34.94 -2.31 5.54
CA GLU A 150 34.13 -1.31 4.82
C GLU A 150 32.63 -1.57 4.97
N ARG A 151 32.19 -2.83 4.84
CA ARG A 151 30.80 -3.23 5.09
C ARG A 151 30.37 -2.93 6.52
N GLY A 152 31.23 -3.23 7.50
CA GLY A 152 30.98 -2.93 8.92
C GLY A 152 30.73 -1.45 9.17
N ARG A 153 31.59 -0.59 8.60
CA ARG A 153 31.45 0.87 8.65
C ARG A 153 30.13 1.34 8.02
N LEU A 154 29.85 0.93 6.78
CA LEU A 154 28.63 1.32 6.06
C LEU A 154 27.35 0.84 6.77
N ALA A 155 27.36 -0.35 7.35
CA ALA A 155 26.23 -0.87 8.13
C ALA A 155 26.02 -0.12 9.45
N GLY A 156 27.08 0.46 10.03
CA GLY A 156 27.00 1.40 11.15
C GLY A 156 26.35 2.71 10.72
N GLU A 157 26.86 3.33 9.67
CA GLU A 157 26.33 4.58 9.11
C GLU A 157 24.85 4.47 8.72
N GLN A 158 24.47 3.37 8.06
CA GLN A 158 23.07 3.13 7.69
C GLN A 158 22.16 2.99 8.92
N ARG A 159 22.64 2.37 10.01
CA ARG A 159 21.88 2.28 11.27
C ARG A 159 21.68 3.65 11.89
N GLU A 160 22.74 4.45 11.98
CA GLU A 160 22.67 5.83 12.49
C GLU A 160 21.69 6.69 11.68
N VAL A 161 21.75 6.62 10.34
CA VAL A 161 20.80 7.34 9.47
C VAL A 161 19.37 6.84 9.68
N THR A 162 19.16 5.53 9.81
CA THR A 162 17.82 4.96 10.05
C THR A 162 17.27 5.39 11.41
N GLU A 163 18.11 5.41 12.45
CA GLU A 163 17.75 5.87 13.78
C GLU A 163 17.48 7.38 13.80
N ALA A 164 18.27 8.18 13.10
CA ALA A 164 18.03 9.61 12.92
C ALA A 164 16.71 9.88 12.20
N LEU A 165 16.38 9.12 11.14
CA LEU A 165 15.08 9.21 10.45
C LEU A 165 13.92 8.82 11.37
N ARG A 166 14.05 7.76 12.16
CA ARG A 166 13.04 7.36 13.16
C ARG A 166 12.89 8.38 14.28
N ALA A 167 13.99 9.00 14.73
CA ALA A 167 14.01 10.05 15.74
C ALA A 167 13.50 11.40 15.21
N ALA A 168 13.55 11.64 13.90
CA ALA A 168 12.89 12.74 13.21
C ALA A 168 11.38 12.51 13.03
N ASP A 169 10.91 11.26 13.13
CA ASP A 169 9.51 10.86 13.02
C ASP A 169 8.69 10.85 14.36
N PRO A 170 8.85 11.83 15.27
CA PRO A 170 7.80 12.15 16.26
C PRO A 170 7.18 13.55 16.06
N ALA A 171 7.44 14.20 14.93
CA ALA A 171 6.99 15.57 14.68
C ALA A 171 5.69 15.71 13.85
N ALA A 172 5.19 14.65 13.19
CA ALA A 172 3.91 14.72 12.47
C ALA A 172 2.68 14.61 13.39
N ASP A 173 2.84 13.97 14.56
CA ASP A 173 1.70 13.55 15.40
C ASP A 173 1.42 14.46 16.61
N ARG A 174 2.31 15.43 16.89
CA ARG A 174 2.18 16.39 18.01
C ARG A 174 1.71 17.78 17.58
N THR A 175 2.03 18.24 16.37
CA THR A 175 1.53 19.51 15.80
C THR A 175 0.07 19.41 15.34
N GLY A 176 -0.33 18.26 14.79
CA GLY A 176 -1.74 18.02 14.39
C GLY A 176 -2.72 17.99 15.57
N ARG A 177 -2.31 17.47 16.73
CA ARG A 177 -3.17 17.41 17.93
C ARG A 177 -3.29 18.73 18.69
N ARG A 178 -2.26 19.60 18.65
CA ARG A 178 -2.37 20.97 19.19
C ARG A 178 -3.25 21.87 18.31
N ALA A 179 -3.17 21.75 16.98
CA ALA A 179 -4.03 22.51 16.07
C ALA A 179 -5.53 22.16 16.24
N ARG A 180 -5.87 20.87 16.42
CA ARG A 180 -7.26 20.43 16.64
C ARG A 180 -7.82 20.79 18.02
N ARG A 181 -6.98 20.85 19.07
CA ARG A 181 -7.40 21.33 20.40
C ARG A 181 -7.49 22.85 20.51
N GLY A 182 -6.73 23.59 19.70
CA GLY A 182 -6.85 25.04 19.57
C GLY A 182 -8.16 25.45 18.91
N ALA A 183 -8.51 24.84 17.78
CA ALA A 183 -9.75 25.14 17.04
C ALA A 183 -11.03 24.79 17.79
N ALA A 184 -11.02 23.74 18.63
CA ALA A 184 -12.18 23.35 19.44
C ALA A 184 -12.45 24.29 20.64
N ARG A 185 -11.46 25.06 21.10
CA ARG A 185 -11.64 26.04 22.19
C ARG A 185 -12.17 27.39 21.71
N THR A 186 -11.88 27.78 20.47
CA THR A 186 -12.35 29.07 19.93
C THR A 186 -13.84 29.05 19.59
N ILE A 187 -14.42 27.89 19.29
CA ILE A 187 -15.86 27.75 18.97
C ILE A 187 -16.72 27.63 20.25
N ALA A 188 -16.14 27.22 21.38
CA ALA A 188 -16.85 27.08 22.65
C ALA A 188 -16.86 28.36 23.53
N GLY A 189 -16.15 29.42 23.14
CA GLY A 189 -16.07 30.69 23.87
C GLY A 189 -16.81 31.87 23.21
N ALA A 190 -17.60 31.61 22.17
CA ALA A 190 -18.35 32.63 21.42
C ALA A 190 -19.88 32.40 21.51
N ARG A 191 -20.38 32.14 22.72
CA ARG A 191 -21.81 32.18 23.07
C ARG A 191 -22.00 32.99 24.34
#